data_AF-A0A379XPS6-F1
#
_entry.id   AF-A0A379XPS6-F1
#
_cell.length_a   1.000
_cell.length_b   1.000
_cell.length_c   1.000
_cell.angle_alpha   90.00
_cell.angle_beta   90.00
_cell.angle_gamma   90.00
#
_symmetry.space_group_name_H-M   'P 1'
#
loop_
_entity.id
_entity.type
_entity.pdbx_description
1 polymer ?
#
loop_
_entity_poly.entity_id
_entity_poly.type
_entity_poly.pdbx_seq_one_letter_code
_entity_poly.pdbx_strand_id
1 'polypeptide(L)'
;MQSLDPHKIEGVPESNVSRDLFEGLLISDVEGHPSPGVAEKWENKDFKVWTFHLRKNAKWSDGTPVTAHDFVYSWQRLADPNTASPYASYLQYGHIANIDDIIAGKKPATDLGVKALDDHTFEVTLSEPVPYFYKLLVHPSVSPVPKSAVEKFGDKWTQPANIVTNGAYKLKKLGGERTYRAGA
;
A
#
# COMPACT_ATOMS: atom_id res chain seq x y z
N MET A 1 -3.45 -18.59 1.80
CA MET A 1 -3.07 -17.18 1.83
C MET A 1 -1.57 -17.11 1.95
N GLN A 2 -0.89 -16.58 0.92
CA GLN A 2 0.58 -16.53 0.85
C GLN A 2 1.17 -15.61 1.92
N SER A 3 0.54 -14.44 2.12
CA SER A 3 0.96 -13.44 3.11
C SER A 3 -0.22 -12.52 3.44
N LEU A 4 -0.08 -11.77 4.53
CA LEU A 4 -0.91 -10.59 4.84
C LEU A 4 -0.18 -9.27 4.55
N ASP A 5 1.08 -9.32 4.14
CA ASP A 5 1.87 -8.16 3.77
C ASP A 5 1.46 -7.72 2.35
N PRO A 6 0.94 -6.50 2.16
CA PRO A 6 0.48 -6.02 0.85
C PRO A 6 1.53 -6.07 -0.26
N HIS A 7 2.83 -6.06 0.07
CA HIS A 7 3.92 -6.17 -0.91
C HIS A 7 4.42 -7.60 -1.12
N LYS A 8 3.71 -8.61 -0.59
CA LYS A 8 4.06 -10.04 -0.70
C LYS A 8 2.88 -10.90 -1.14
N ILE A 9 1.87 -10.28 -1.75
CA ILE A 9 0.65 -10.94 -2.22
C ILE A 9 0.44 -10.67 -3.70
N GLU A 10 -0.13 -11.65 -4.42
CA GLU A 10 -0.51 -11.50 -5.83
C GLU A 10 -1.92 -12.03 -6.17
N GLY A 11 -2.55 -12.77 -5.25
CA GLY A 11 -3.80 -13.46 -5.49
C GLY A 11 -5.07 -12.73 -5.03
N VAL A 12 -6.21 -13.18 -5.56
CA VAL A 12 -7.54 -12.71 -5.17
C VAL A 12 -7.87 -13.02 -3.69
N PRO A 13 -7.59 -14.24 -3.15
CA PRO A 13 -7.86 -14.53 -1.75
C PRO A 13 -7.14 -13.59 -0.78
N GLU A 14 -5.88 -13.28 -1.08
CA GLU A 14 -5.05 -12.34 -0.33
C GLU A 14 -5.63 -10.92 -0.41
N SER A 15 -6.01 -10.50 -1.62
CA SER A 15 -6.57 -9.17 -1.87
C SER A 15 -7.88 -8.94 -1.13
N ASN A 16 -8.72 -9.96 -0.97
CA ASN A 16 -9.95 -9.88 -0.18
C ASN A 16 -9.66 -9.50 1.27
N VAL A 17 -8.69 -10.19 1.90
CA VAL A 17 -8.31 -9.91 3.29
C VAL A 17 -7.56 -8.59 3.40
N SER A 18 -6.71 -8.25 2.42
CA SER A 18 -5.97 -7.00 2.42
C SER A 18 -6.88 -5.77 2.40
N ARG A 19 -8.01 -5.81 1.67
CA ARG A 19 -8.95 -4.68 1.62
C ARG A 19 -9.64 -4.39 2.96
N ASP A 20 -9.81 -5.40 3.79
CA ASP A 20 -10.39 -5.23 5.13
C ASP A 20 -9.38 -4.65 6.13
N LEU A 21 -8.09 -4.95 5.95
CA LEU A 21 -7.00 -4.60 6.87
C LEU A 21 -6.25 -3.32 6.48
N PHE A 22 -6.06 -3.07 5.19
CA PHE A 22 -5.24 -1.95 4.71
C PHE A 22 -6.04 -1.12 3.70
N GLU A 23 -6.13 0.18 3.99
CA GLU A 23 -6.87 1.14 3.16
C GLU A 23 -5.87 2.07 2.46
N GLY A 24 -5.91 2.08 1.13
CA GLY A 24 -5.08 2.94 0.29
C GLY A 24 -5.57 4.39 0.19
N LEU A 25 -4.99 5.14 -0.76
CA LEU A 25 -5.43 6.51 -1.05
C LEU A 25 -6.90 6.55 -1.47
N LEU A 26 -7.27 5.64 -2.38
CA LEU A 26 -8.64 5.43 -2.85
C LEU A 26 -9.07 3.99 -2.54
N ILE A 27 -10.38 3.79 -2.49
CA ILE A 27 -11.04 2.48 -2.39
C ILE A 27 -12.07 2.32 -3.50
N SER A 28 -12.57 1.10 -3.71
CA SER A 28 -13.76 0.90 -4.54
C SER A 28 -15.02 1.09 -3.70
N ASP A 29 -16.01 1.82 -4.22
CA ASP A 29 -17.36 1.81 -3.68
C ASP A 29 -18.07 0.46 -3.95
N VAL A 30 -19.34 0.36 -3.54
CA VAL A 30 -20.17 -0.84 -3.71
C VAL A 30 -20.47 -1.19 -5.17
N GLU A 31 -20.26 -0.25 -6.10
CA GLU A 31 -20.42 -0.41 -7.54
C GLU A 31 -19.08 -0.62 -8.26
N GLY A 32 -17.96 -0.54 -7.53
CA GLY A 32 -16.61 -0.73 -8.05
C GLY A 32 -15.92 0.57 -8.50
N HIS A 33 -16.53 1.74 -8.30
CA HIS A 33 -15.93 3.01 -8.70
C HIS A 33 -14.85 3.47 -7.71
N PRO A 34 -13.71 4.00 -8.19
CA PRO A 34 -12.72 4.64 -7.32
C PRO A 34 -13.33 5.80 -6.53
N SER A 35 -13.24 5.72 -5.21
CA SER A 35 -13.85 6.61 -4.23
C SER A 35 -12.83 6.97 -3.13
N PRO A 36 -13.08 8.05 -2.36
CA PRO A 36 -12.20 8.46 -1.27
C PRO A 36 -11.89 7.33 -0.27
N GLY A 37 -10.61 7.03 -0.08
CA GLY A 37 -10.07 6.19 1.00
C GLY A 37 -9.41 7.09 2.04
N VAL A 38 -8.11 6.89 2.28
CA VAL A 38 -7.34 7.80 3.14
C VAL A 38 -7.26 9.22 2.55
N ALA A 39 -7.24 9.35 1.22
CA ALA A 39 -7.32 10.64 0.55
C ALA A 39 -8.79 11.08 0.44
N GLU A 40 -9.13 12.25 0.99
CA GLU A 40 -10.49 12.82 0.93
C GLU A 40 -10.77 13.53 -0.41
N LYS A 41 -9.70 14.00 -1.08
CA LYS A 41 -9.73 14.60 -2.40
C LYS A 41 -8.35 14.51 -3.06
N TRP A 42 -8.32 14.68 -4.37
CA TRP A 42 -7.10 14.74 -5.15
C TRP A 42 -7.27 15.61 -6.39
N GLU A 43 -6.16 16.11 -6.89
CA GLU A 43 -6.07 16.85 -8.12
C GLU A 43 -4.88 16.39 -8.95
N ASN A 44 -4.87 16.76 -10.23
CA ASN A 44 -3.71 16.52 -11.08
C ASN A 44 -3.37 17.75 -11.94
N LYS A 45 -2.10 17.82 -12.31
CA LYS A 45 -1.58 18.72 -13.35
C LYS A 45 -1.10 17.89 -14.52
N ASP A 46 -1.72 18.09 -15.68
CA ASP A 46 -1.41 17.45 -16.97
C ASP A 46 -1.43 15.91 -16.91
N PHE A 47 -2.17 15.31 -15.97
CA PHE A 47 -2.14 13.88 -15.64
C PHE A 47 -0.73 13.34 -15.29
N LYS A 48 0.23 14.22 -14.98
CA LYS A 48 1.62 13.88 -14.66
C LYS A 48 1.97 14.09 -13.20
N VAL A 49 1.39 15.10 -12.56
CA VAL A 49 1.61 15.36 -11.13
C VAL A 49 0.28 15.22 -10.43
N TRP A 50 0.18 14.27 -9.52
CA TRP A 50 -1.03 13.98 -8.74
C TRP A 50 -0.80 14.38 -7.29
N THR A 51 -1.71 15.16 -6.72
CA THR A 51 -1.65 15.59 -5.32
C THR A 51 -2.85 15.03 -4.58
N PHE A 52 -2.61 14.34 -3.47
CA PHE A 52 -3.61 13.69 -2.63
C PHE A 52 -3.65 14.35 -1.27
N HIS A 53 -4.83 14.80 -0.86
CA HIS A 53 -5.08 15.39 0.45
C HIS A 53 -5.64 14.32 1.37
N LEU A 54 -4.90 13.99 2.42
CA LEU A 54 -5.23 12.93 3.37
C LEU A 54 -6.14 13.46 4.47
N ARG A 55 -7.16 12.68 4.83
CA ARG A 55 -8.05 13.03 5.93
C ARG A 55 -7.28 13.07 7.26
N LYS A 56 -7.44 14.15 8.03
CA LYS A 56 -6.69 14.37 9.28
C LYS A 56 -6.99 13.37 10.39
N ASN A 57 -8.12 12.68 10.29
CA ASN A 57 -8.56 11.67 11.25
C ASN A 57 -8.18 10.24 10.84
N ALA A 58 -7.43 10.04 9.75
CA ALA A 58 -6.93 8.71 9.39
C ALA A 58 -5.96 8.22 10.47
N LYS A 59 -6.20 7.00 10.95
CA LYS A 59 -5.40 6.41 12.03
C LYS A 59 -5.10 4.96 11.75
N TRP A 60 -3.92 4.57 12.19
CA TRP A 60 -3.56 3.19 12.41
C TRP A 60 -4.33 2.62 13.61
N SER A 61 -4.39 1.29 13.66
CA SER A 61 -5.12 0.54 14.67
C SER A 61 -4.58 0.69 16.10
N ASP A 62 -3.35 1.17 16.24
CA ASP A 62 -2.70 1.52 17.51
C ASP A 62 -2.97 2.96 17.96
N GLY A 63 -3.70 3.74 17.15
CA GLY A 63 -4.09 5.12 17.42
C GLY A 63 -3.16 6.18 16.84
N THR A 64 -2.01 5.79 16.29
CA THR A 64 -1.10 6.73 15.60
C THR A 64 -1.72 7.23 14.28
N PRO A 65 -1.42 8.46 13.84
CA PRO A 65 -1.98 9.01 12.61
C PRO A 65 -1.41 8.30 11.37
N VAL A 66 -2.22 8.13 10.33
CA VAL A 66 -1.74 7.80 8.99
C VAL A 66 -1.34 9.10 8.30
N THR A 67 -0.14 9.13 7.73
CA THR A 67 0.45 10.33 7.13
C THR A 67 0.93 10.08 5.70
N ALA A 68 1.24 11.15 4.97
CA ALA A 68 1.85 11.06 3.65
C ALA A 68 3.21 10.35 3.69
N HIS A 69 3.91 10.41 4.83
CA HIS A 69 5.17 9.69 5.04
C HIS A 69 5.00 8.17 5.03
N ASP A 70 3.85 7.65 5.47
CA ASP A 70 3.53 6.21 5.40
C ASP A 70 3.43 5.75 3.94
N PHE A 71 2.80 6.56 3.07
CA PHE A 71 2.70 6.26 1.65
C PHE A 71 4.06 6.34 0.94
N VAL A 72 4.87 7.36 1.25
CA VAL A 72 6.24 7.46 0.74
C VAL A 72 7.03 6.19 1.10
N TYR A 73 7.07 5.83 2.38
CA TYR A 73 7.76 4.62 2.83
C TYR A 73 7.25 3.36 2.12
N SER A 74 5.93 3.22 2.03
CA SER A 74 5.31 2.01 1.50
C SER A 74 5.59 1.85 0.01
N TRP A 75 5.46 2.91 -0.78
CA TRP A 75 5.69 2.83 -2.22
C TRP A 75 7.17 2.66 -2.56
N GLN A 76 8.07 3.28 -1.78
CA GLN A 76 9.50 3.00 -1.88
C GLN A 76 9.79 1.53 -1.54
N ARG A 77 9.20 0.99 -0.48
CA ARG A 77 9.33 -0.43 -0.13
C ARG A 77 8.78 -1.34 -1.23
N LEU A 78 7.67 -1.00 -1.87
CA LEU A 78 7.11 -1.76 -2.99
C LEU A 78 8.08 -1.77 -4.20
N ALA A 79 8.73 -0.65 -4.48
CA ALA A 79 9.70 -0.50 -5.56
C ALA A 79 11.05 -1.17 -5.28
N ASP A 80 11.44 -1.30 -4.00
CA ASP A 80 12.73 -1.84 -3.60
C ASP A 80 12.91 -3.30 -4.06
N PRO A 81 13.93 -3.62 -4.87
CA PRO A 81 14.21 -4.99 -5.31
C PRO A 81 14.39 -5.99 -4.16
N ASN A 82 14.86 -5.53 -2.99
CA ASN A 82 15.04 -6.38 -1.80
C ASN A 82 13.70 -6.80 -1.19
N THR A 83 12.63 -6.04 -1.41
CA THR A 83 11.29 -6.47 -1.03
C THR A 83 10.82 -7.61 -1.91
N ALA A 84 11.35 -7.81 -3.12
CA ALA A 84 10.95 -8.89 -4.04
C ALA A 84 9.43 -9.03 -4.15
N SER A 85 8.73 -7.90 -4.29
CA SER A 85 7.27 -7.89 -4.42
C SER A 85 6.86 -8.46 -5.78
N PRO A 86 5.88 -9.38 -5.85
CA PRO A 86 5.33 -9.82 -7.14
C PRO A 86 4.64 -8.68 -7.90
N TYR A 87 4.33 -7.57 -7.22
CA TYR A 87 3.71 -6.38 -7.77
C TYR A 87 4.66 -5.16 -7.84
N ALA A 88 5.98 -5.34 -7.81
CA ALA A 88 6.91 -4.22 -8.02
C ALA A 88 6.60 -3.45 -9.31
N SER A 89 6.27 -4.17 -10.40
CA SER A 89 5.87 -3.58 -11.69
C SER A 89 4.55 -2.81 -11.67
N TYR A 90 3.76 -2.88 -10.60
CA TYR A 90 2.52 -2.09 -10.49
C TYR A 90 2.78 -0.59 -10.55
N LEU A 91 3.92 -0.15 -9.99
CA LEU A 91 4.36 1.25 -10.06
C LEU A 91 4.85 1.65 -11.46
N GLN A 92 5.28 0.68 -12.28
CA GLN A 92 5.59 0.90 -13.71
C GLN A 92 4.31 1.14 -14.51
N TYR A 93 3.20 0.45 -14.20
CA TYR A 93 1.91 0.68 -14.86
C TYR A 93 1.36 2.09 -14.60
N GLY A 94 1.73 2.68 -13.46
CA GLY A 94 1.44 4.07 -13.14
C GLY A 94 2.45 5.06 -13.73
N HIS A 95 3.54 4.59 -14.33
CA HIS A 95 4.64 5.41 -14.84
C HIS A 95 5.24 6.37 -13.79
N ILE A 96 5.38 5.94 -12.55
CA ILE A 96 5.98 6.77 -11.49
C ILE A 96 7.43 7.08 -11.84
N ALA A 97 7.86 8.33 -11.70
CA ALA A 97 9.21 8.73 -12.07
C ALA A 97 10.27 7.87 -11.36
N ASN A 98 11.32 7.51 -12.11
CA ASN A 98 12.46 6.67 -11.72
C ASN A 98 12.19 5.19 -11.44
N ILE A 99 10.95 4.69 -11.57
CA ILE A 99 10.62 3.31 -11.20
C ILE A 99 11.44 2.23 -11.94
N ASP A 100 11.69 2.41 -13.25
CA ASP A 100 12.43 1.43 -14.05
C ASP A 100 13.89 1.29 -13.59
N ASP A 101 14.54 2.41 -13.28
CA ASP A 101 15.91 2.42 -12.76
C ASP A 101 15.98 1.82 -11.36
N ILE A 102 14.95 2.01 -10.53
CA ILE A 102 14.89 1.44 -9.18
C ILE A 102 14.73 -0.08 -9.24
N ILE A 103 13.77 -0.58 -10.03
CA ILE A 103 13.55 -2.03 -10.19
C ILE A 103 14.80 -2.70 -10.79
N ALA A 104 15.50 -2.02 -11.69
CA ALA A 104 16.76 -2.50 -12.26
C ALA A 104 17.97 -2.38 -11.31
N GLY A 105 17.80 -1.86 -10.09
CA GLY A 105 18.87 -1.67 -9.11
C GLY A 105 19.87 -0.56 -9.46
N LYS A 106 19.54 0.33 -10.40
CA LYS A 106 20.39 1.44 -10.84
C LYS A 106 20.22 2.71 -10.00
N LYS A 107 19.06 2.86 -9.34
CA LYS A 107 18.77 3.94 -8.40
C LYS A 107 18.25 3.39 -7.07
N PRO A 108 18.50 4.06 -5.95
CA PRO A 108 17.91 3.67 -4.67
C PRO A 108 16.40 3.89 -4.69
N ALA A 109 15.65 3.08 -3.93
CA ALA A 109 14.20 3.23 -3.82
C ALA A 109 13.76 4.62 -3.35
N THR A 110 14.62 5.35 -2.62
CA THR A 110 14.38 6.72 -2.17
C THR A 110 14.26 7.74 -3.32
N ASP A 111 14.72 7.41 -4.52
CA ASP A 111 14.60 8.26 -5.71
C ASP A 111 13.23 8.14 -6.41
N LEU A 112 12.33 7.26 -5.91
CA LEU A 112 11.00 7.09 -6.47
C LEU A 112 10.25 8.45 -6.50
N GLY A 113 9.51 8.71 -7.58
CA GLY A 113 8.74 9.94 -7.82
C GLY A 113 7.54 10.16 -6.88
N VAL A 114 7.74 10.03 -5.57
CA VAL A 114 6.75 10.24 -4.52
C VAL A 114 7.33 11.08 -3.40
N LYS A 115 6.54 11.96 -2.81
CA LYS A 115 6.96 12.74 -1.64
C LYS A 115 5.77 13.12 -0.77
N ALA A 116 6.05 13.34 0.51
CA ALA A 116 5.17 14.04 1.42
C ALA A 116 5.53 15.52 1.36
N LEU A 117 4.57 16.37 0.95
CA LEU A 117 4.74 17.83 1.05
C LEU A 117 4.59 18.30 2.51
N ASP A 118 3.71 17.62 3.23
CA ASP A 118 3.47 17.69 4.67
C ASP A 118 2.82 16.37 5.13
N ASP A 119 2.48 16.26 6.41
CA ASP A 119 1.87 15.04 7.00
C ASP A 119 0.57 14.59 6.29
N HIS A 120 -0.14 15.50 5.63
CA HIS A 120 -1.45 15.26 5.04
C HIS A 120 -1.51 15.50 3.54
N THR A 121 -0.37 15.70 2.88
CA THR A 121 -0.32 15.97 1.44
C THR A 121 0.72 15.07 0.78
N PHE A 122 0.25 14.10 0.00
CA PHE A 122 1.09 13.16 -0.75
C PHE A 122 1.10 13.55 -2.23
N GLU A 123 2.28 13.76 -2.80
CA GLU A 123 2.46 14.10 -4.21
C GLU A 123 3.15 12.93 -4.95
N VAL A 124 2.60 12.58 -6.12
CA VAL A 124 3.17 11.60 -7.04
C VAL A 124 3.51 12.30 -8.36
N THR A 125 4.75 12.13 -8.82
CA THR A 125 5.22 12.58 -10.13
C THR A 125 5.41 11.41 -11.07
N LEU A 126 4.79 11.49 -12.24
CA LEU A 126 4.84 10.49 -13.31
C LEU A 126 5.77 10.95 -14.43
N SER A 127 6.41 10.00 -15.12
CA SER A 127 7.28 10.26 -16.27
C SER A 127 6.49 10.73 -17.49
N GLU A 128 5.24 10.29 -17.63
CA GLU A 128 4.31 10.64 -18.71
C GLU A 128 2.87 10.88 -18.22
N PRO A 129 2.00 11.52 -19.02
CA PRO A 129 0.59 11.72 -18.66
C PRO A 129 -0.16 10.38 -18.56
N VAL A 130 -0.74 10.08 -17.39
CA VAL A 130 -1.55 8.87 -17.18
C VAL A 130 -2.94 9.25 -16.66
N PRO A 131 -3.93 9.51 -17.54
CA PRO A 131 -5.25 10.00 -17.14
C PRO A 131 -6.02 9.05 -16.21
N TYR A 132 -5.70 7.76 -16.25
CA TYR A 132 -6.34 6.73 -15.43
C TYR A 132 -5.57 6.40 -14.15
N PHE A 133 -4.51 7.13 -13.81
CA PHE A 133 -3.62 6.81 -12.67
C PHE A 133 -4.37 6.56 -11.37
N TYR A 134 -5.34 7.43 -11.03
CA TYR A 134 -6.15 7.29 -9.81
C TYR A 134 -6.90 5.95 -9.72
N LYS A 135 -7.24 5.32 -10.85
CA LYS A 135 -7.93 4.02 -10.88
C LYS A 135 -7.04 2.87 -10.40
N LEU A 136 -5.73 3.01 -10.51
CA LEU A 136 -4.76 2.03 -9.99
C LEU A 136 -4.70 2.04 -8.46
N LEU A 137 -5.14 3.14 -7.82
CA LEU A 137 -4.88 3.41 -6.41
C LEU A 137 -5.79 2.66 -5.43
N VAL A 138 -6.72 1.87 -5.94
CA VAL A 138 -7.58 0.96 -5.16
C VAL A 138 -6.91 -0.40 -4.91
N HIS A 139 -5.77 -0.66 -5.54
CA HIS A 139 -5.11 -1.97 -5.48
C HIS A 139 -4.35 -2.17 -4.16
N PRO A 140 -4.37 -3.38 -3.56
CA PRO A 140 -3.68 -3.66 -2.31
C PRO A 140 -2.20 -3.30 -2.29
N SER A 141 -1.47 -3.50 -3.40
CA SER A 141 -0.02 -3.24 -3.44
C SER A 141 0.36 -1.80 -3.10
N VAL A 142 -0.53 -0.83 -3.34
CA VAL A 142 -0.28 0.60 -3.07
C VAL A 142 -0.91 1.09 -1.76
N SER A 143 -1.39 0.16 -0.92
CA SER A 143 -1.82 0.47 0.45
C SER A 143 -0.62 0.74 1.36
N PRO A 144 -0.76 1.60 2.38
CA PRO A 144 0.33 1.87 3.30
C PRO A 144 0.59 0.67 4.21
N VAL A 145 1.85 0.50 4.63
CA VAL A 145 2.29 -0.43 5.66
C VAL A 145 2.94 0.33 6.83
N PRO A 146 2.74 -0.12 8.08
CA PRO A 146 3.26 0.58 9.27
C PRO A 146 4.77 0.37 9.41
N LYS A 147 5.57 1.38 9.03
CA LYS A 147 7.05 1.33 9.07
C LYS A 147 7.60 0.78 10.38
N SER A 148 7.06 1.25 11.51
CA SER A 148 7.47 0.83 12.85
C SER A 148 7.34 -0.67 13.09
N ALA A 149 6.25 -1.29 12.66
CA ALA A 149 6.04 -2.73 12.82
C ALA A 149 6.89 -3.54 11.82
N VAL A 150 6.98 -3.08 10.56
CA VAL A 150 7.78 -3.73 9.52
C VAL A 150 9.26 -3.78 9.94
N GLU A 151 9.83 -2.65 10.36
CA GLU A 151 11.24 -2.58 10.77
C GLU A 151 11.52 -3.35 12.07
N LYS A 152 10.59 -3.32 13.03
CA LYS A 152 10.76 -3.99 14.32
C LYS A 152 10.64 -5.51 14.24
N PHE A 153 9.71 -6.01 13.42
CA PHE A 153 9.33 -7.42 13.45
C PHE A 153 9.72 -8.19 12.18
N GLY A 154 10.22 -7.51 11.13
CA GLY A 154 10.56 -8.13 9.86
C GLY A 154 9.39 -8.96 9.33
N ASP A 155 9.64 -10.15 8.81
CA ASP A 155 8.61 -11.05 8.26
C ASP A 155 7.47 -11.41 9.24
N LYS A 156 7.68 -11.22 10.54
CA LYS A 156 6.67 -11.49 11.58
C LYS A 156 5.74 -10.30 11.85
N TRP A 157 5.91 -9.17 11.15
CA TRP A 157 5.10 -7.96 11.39
C TRP A 157 3.60 -8.19 11.17
N THR A 158 3.23 -9.17 10.34
CA THR A 158 1.82 -9.50 10.05
C THR A 158 1.19 -10.49 11.05
N GLN A 159 1.95 -10.96 12.04
CA GLN A 159 1.38 -11.82 13.09
C GLN A 159 0.36 -11.04 13.93
N PRO A 160 -0.71 -11.68 14.46
CA PRO A 160 -1.76 -10.98 15.20
C PRO A 160 -1.29 -10.12 16.37
N ALA A 161 -0.16 -10.46 17.01
CA ALA A 161 0.41 -9.69 18.11
C ALA A 161 1.21 -8.45 17.66
N ASN A 162 1.57 -8.36 16.38
CA ASN A 162 2.51 -7.38 15.84
C ASN A 162 1.87 -6.42 14.83
N ILE A 163 0.84 -6.90 14.12
CA ILE A 163 0.26 -6.20 12.98
C ILE A 163 -0.47 -4.93 13.41
N VAL A 164 -0.25 -3.86 12.66
CA VAL A 164 -0.97 -2.60 12.79
C VAL A 164 -1.65 -2.31 11.46
N THR A 165 -2.95 -2.07 11.48
CA THR A 165 -3.81 -1.93 10.29
C THR A 165 -4.44 -0.54 10.22
N ASN A 166 -4.83 -0.04 9.05
CA ASN A 166 -5.55 1.24 8.91
C ASN A 166 -6.93 1.10 8.22
N GLY A 167 -7.29 -0.12 7.80
CA GLY A 167 -8.61 -0.45 7.30
C GLY A 167 -9.67 -0.58 8.40
N ALA A 168 -10.89 -0.90 7.99
CA ALA A 168 -12.04 -1.01 8.90
C ALA A 168 -11.92 -2.16 9.91
N TYR A 169 -11.08 -3.17 9.61
CA TYR A 169 -10.88 -4.34 10.46
C TYR A 169 -9.45 -4.45 11.00
N LYS A 170 -9.33 -5.22 12.08
CA LYS A 170 -8.05 -5.59 12.71
C LYS A 170 -7.94 -7.11 12.74
N LEU A 171 -6.73 -7.63 12.56
CA LEU A 171 -6.49 -9.07 12.64
C LEU A 171 -6.59 -9.53 14.10
N LYS A 172 -7.57 -10.39 14.41
CA LYS A 172 -7.72 -10.97 15.75
C LYS A 172 -6.97 -12.29 15.92
N LYS A 173 -7.05 -13.17 14.91
CA LYS A 173 -6.46 -14.50 14.93
C LYS A 173 -6.29 -15.01 13.50
N LEU A 174 -5.18 -15.70 13.25
CA LEU A 174 -5.01 -16.54 12.05
C LEU A 174 -5.58 -17.93 12.35
N GLY A 175 -6.50 -18.43 11.53
CA GLY A 175 -6.98 -19.81 11.62
C GLY A 175 -5.84 -20.78 11.35
N GLY A 176 -5.60 -21.72 12.27
CA GLY A 176 -4.57 -22.75 12.13
C GLY A 176 -4.96 -23.83 11.11
N GLU A 177 -3.95 -24.55 10.60
CA GLU A 177 -4.11 -25.71 9.73
C GLU A 177 -5.20 -26.65 10.24
N ARG A 178 -6.05 -27.14 9.33
CA ARG A 178 -6.93 -28.27 9.64
C ARG A 178 -6.03 -29.49 9.87
N THR A 179 -5.67 -29.77 11.11
CA THR A 179 -5.18 -31.10 11.47
C THR A 179 -6.36 -32.05 11.26
N TYR A 180 -6.42 -32.70 10.11
CA TYR A 180 -7.21 -33.91 9.95
C TYR A 180 -6.57 -34.95 10.88
N ARG A 181 -7.16 -35.13 12.06
CA ARG A 181 -6.95 -36.37 12.81
C ARG A 181 -7.60 -37.47 11.98
N ALA A 182 -6.79 -38.24 11.25
CA ALA A 182 -7.23 -39.54 10.78
C ALA A 182 -7.60 -40.34 12.04
N GLY A 183 -8.89 -40.60 12.22
CA GLY A 183 -9.38 -41.52 13.24
C GLY A 183 -8.83 -42.92 12.95
N ALA A 184 -8.37 -43.58 14.02
CA ALA A 184 -7.96 -44.98 14.05
C ALA A 184 -9.12 -45.93 13.77
#